data_AF-A0AAD9YRR0-F1
#
_entry.id   AF-A0AAD9YRR0-F1
#
_cell.length_a   1.000
_cell.length_b   1.000
_cell.length_c   1.000
_cell.angle_alpha   90.00
_cell.angle_beta   90.00
_cell.angle_gamma   90.00
#
_symmetry.space_group_name_H-M   'P 1'
#
loop_
_entity.id
_entity.type
_entity.pdbx_description
1 polymer ?
#
loop_
_entity_poly.entity_id
_entity_poly.type
_entity_poly.pdbx_seq_one_letter_code
_entity_poly.pdbx_strand_id
1 'polypeptide(L)'
;MEATLDMSTVHILLKIYKSSTNCFLRWLWCAYHQVDPCAAGVKPFRTTRMIIKVSRTVYDASQPVPSSVLGALRDAIRFRSMVAQLYENSGRGDSGHRGFVKRLEQTLAILVPLETQDVSFHDYLGRQEDAGPRGLLEQQANKFASLMEGLNISPPASPPRASNTAAPAAPTSSSPNRPGPETEPKKPEEFILEDDDMGVAHDAARFLVDIHQFHDHLEQTWKAAGEDKIPLLVAAFQSNCVAYFELLESTKASSTTMGETWGRATGPLKFTGKPRSAVYACRYWAVIRTTLHLYNALRTKGFDEFQIPQVPMLEELSNIFLQEVFLGTVPKHRFLTSFRMAVYNSHWIKQSGTSQYELGIDLLTTSSGAVYWGLCEQHYANHRANGEFLCKTYKNEKPVEICSCRRCDVRRAGQVQANLQKLKQACDLFGQDSWCEYAGKSLEAVLAEVQGPAPIARVNFLKLFGYCEPLLNSFGRLAVPEVQNKYKEQGVWKGWMCNGLSISRFAVEDLLEILDALPGNTKRERDDLAREPLFKHAVRVFKALEKPDATLQDFLWNI
;
A
#
# COMPACT_ATOMS: atom_id res chain seq x y z
N MET A 1 -14.85 37.98 33.90
CA MET A 1 -13.76 37.17 33.31
C MET A 1 -14.39 35.87 32.86
N GLU A 2 -14.60 35.68 31.56
CA GLU A 2 -15.00 34.36 31.03
C GLU A 2 -13.80 33.44 31.17
N ALA A 3 -13.95 32.35 31.93
CA ALA A 3 -12.92 31.33 32.03
C ALA A 3 -12.83 30.62 30.68
N THR A 4 -11.71 30.82 29.98
CA THR A 4 -11.43 30.12 28.72
C THR A 4 -11.29 28.62 29.01
N LEU A 5 -12.14 27.82 28.36
CA LEU A 5 -12.11 26.36 28.46
C LEU A 5 -10.78 25.84 27.88
N ASP A 6 -9.99 25.15 28.69
CA ASP A 6 -8.77 24.50 28.21
C ASP A 6 -9.10 23.25 27.39
N MET A 7 -9.08 23.41 26.07
CA MET A 7 -9.40 22.35 25.11
C MET A 7 -8.41 21.18 25.17
N SER A 8 -7.17 21.39 25.64
CA SER A 8 -6.19 20.30 25.77
C SER A 8 -6.59 19.33 26.88
N THR A 9 -6.98 19.86 28.04
CA THR A 9 -7.53 19.09 29.16
C THR A 9 -8.81 18.37 28.77
N VAL A 10 -9.75 19.06 28.09
CA VAL A 10 -11.01 18.44 27.61
C VAL A 10 -10.71 17.27 26.66
N HIS A 11 -9.76 17.42 25.74
CA HIS A 11 -9.36 16.36 24.82
C HIS A 11 -8.80 15.12 25.53
N ILE A 12 -7.89 15.32 26.50
CA ILE A 12 -7.31 14.22 27.28
C ILE A 12 -8.41 13.46 28.05
N LEU A 13 -9.29 14.20 28.73
CA LEU A 13 -10.37 13.60 29.50
C LEU A 13 -11.35 12.81 28.62
N LEU A 14 -11.69 13.33 27.44
CA LEU A 14 -12.54 12.62 26.47
C LEU A 14 -11.88 11.35 25.94
N LYS A 15 -10.57 11.37 25.66
CA LYS A 15 -9.83 10.18 25.21
C LYS A 15 -9.85 9.08 26.27
N ILE A 16 -9.61 9.43 27.53
CA ILE A 16 -9.63 8.46 28.64
C ILE A 16 -11.05 7.93 28.84
N TYR A 17 -12.05 8.80 28.86
CA TYR A 17 -13.46 8.42 28.94
C TYR A 17 -13.86 7.43 27.83
N LYS A 18 -13.55 7.72 26.55
CA LYS A 18 -13.86 6.83 25.41
C LYS A 18 -13.16 5.48 25.54
N SER A 19 -11.90 5.47 25.97
CA SER A 19 -11.14 4.23 26.18
C SER A 19 -11.77 3.37 27.29
N SER A 20 -12.04 3.96 28.46
CA SER A 20 -12.68 3.29 29.58
C SER A 20 -14.08 2.76 29.24
N THR A 21 -14.87 3.55 28.49
CA THR A 21 -16.20 3.15 28.02
C THR A 21 -16.11 1.96 27.07
N ASN A 22 -15.23 2.00 26.06
CA ASN A 22 -15.04 0.90 25.13
C ASN A 22 -14.57 -0.38 25.82
N CYS A 23 -13.67 -0.29 26.80
CA CYS A 23 -13.22 -1.43 27.60
C CYS A 23 -14.41 -2.13 28.27
N PHE A 24 -15.25 -1.37 28.97
CA PHE A 24 -16.46 -1.86 29.61
C PHE A 24 -17.46 -2.46 28.59
N LEU A 25 -17.72 -1.79 27.47
CA LEU A 25 -18.68 -2.24 26.46
C LEU A 25 -18.25 -3.51 25.74
N ARG A 26 -16.94 -3.69 25.50
CA ARG A 26 -16.40 -4.94 24.95
C ARG A 26 -16.68 -6.12 25.86
N TRP A 27 -16.48 -5.97 27.17
CA TRP A 27 -16.83 -7.00 28.14
C TRP A 27 -18.34 -7.27 28.15
N LEU A 28 -19.16 -6.22 28.26
CA LEU A 28 -20.62 -6.35 28.33
C LEU A 28 -21.19 -7.04 27.08
N TRP A 29 -20.64 -6.72 25.90
CA TRP A 29 -21.00 -7.35 24.65
C TRP A 29 -20.74 -8.86 24.67
N CYS A 30 -19.56 -9.27 25.15
CA CYS A 30 -19.20 -10.68 25.25
C CYS A 30 -20.09 -11.41 26.27
N ALA A 31 -20.28 -10.82 27.46
CA ALA A 31 -21.13 -11.39 28.50
C ALA A 31 -22.58 -11.57 28.01
N TYR A 32 -23.12 -10.59 27.28
CA TYR A 32 -24.47 -10.68 26.73
C TYR A 32 -24.64 -11.84 25.73
N HIS A 33 -23.67 -12.04 24.84
CA HIS A 33 -23.74 -13.14 23.86
C HIS A 33 -23.53 -14.53 24.48
N GLN A 34 -22.90 -14.60 25.65
CA GLN A 34 -22.82 -15.84 26.43
C GLN A 34 -24.17 -16.19 27.06
N VAL A 35 -24.89 -15.18 27.53
CA VAL A 35 -26.22 -15.33 28.16
C VAL A 35 -27.33 -15.54 27.12
N ASP A 36 -27.23 -14.88 25.97
CA ASP A 36 -28.20 -14.94 24.88
C ASP A 36 -27.51 -15.26 23.53
N PRO A 37 -27.19 -16.53 23.26
CA PRO A 37 -26.53 -16.93 22.01
C PRO A 37 -27.37 -16.64 20.75
N CYS A 38 -28.70 -16.54 20.90
CA CYS A 38 -29.60 -16.17 19.81
C CYS A 38 -29.45 -14.71 19.38
N ALA A 39 -28.77 -13.88 20.20
CA ALA A 39 -28.46 -12.49 19.88
C ALA A 39 -27.27 -12.31 18.92
N ALA A 40 -26.68 -13.38 18.37
CA ALA A 40 -25.50 -13.32 17.49
C ALA A 40 -25.66 -12.43 16.22
N GLY A 41 -26.89 -12.04 15.85
CA GLY A 41 -27.19 -11.08 14.77
C GLY A 41 -27.47 -9.65 15.21
N VAL A 42 -27.42 -9.35 16.50
CA VAL A 42 -27.74 -8.01 17.04
C VAL A 42 -26.60 -7.05 16.70
N LYS A 43 -26.95 -5.81 16.34
CA LYS A 43 -25.99 -4.73 16.06
C LYS A 43 -25.29 -4.30 17.36
N PRO A 44 -24.05 -3.76 17.29
CA PRO A 44 -23.37 -3.16 18.45
C PRO A 44 -24.26 -2.20 19.23
N PHE A 45 -23.98 -2.01 20.52
CA PHE A 45 -24.74 -1.09 21.37
C PHE A 45 -24.75 0.32 20.76
N ARG A 46 -25.94 0.85 20.48
CA ARG A 46 -26.12 2.18 19.88
C ARG A 46 -26.52 3.24 20.87
N THR A 47 -27.07 2.86 22.03
CA THR A 47 -27.48 3.83 23.05
C THR A 47 -27.18 3.32 24.45
N THR A 48 -26.95 4.22 25.39
CA THR A 48 -26.82 3.85 26.82
C THR A 48 -28.08 3.20 27.39
N ARG A 49 -29.25 3.41 26.79
CA ARG A 49 -30.48 2.67 27.15
C ARG A 49 -30.37 1.18 26.80
N MET A 50 -29.75 0.85 25.66
CA MET A 50 -29.46 -0.55 25.31
C MET A 50 -28.46 -1.16 26.29
N ILE A 51 -27.44 -0.40 26.68
CA ILE A 51 -26.44 -0.82 27.68
C ILE A 51 -27.14 -1.23 28.97
N ILE A 52 -28.02 -0.38 29.52
CA ILE A 52 -28.80 -0.69 30.74
C ILE A 52 -29.63 -1.97 30.57
N LYS A 53 -30.34 -2.09 29.43
CA LYS A 53 -31.19 -3.28 29.15
C LYS A 53 -30.35 -4.55 29.16
N VAL A 54 -29.19 -4.52 28.50
CA VAL A 54 -28.28 -5.65 28.39
C VAL A 54 -27.63 -5.98 29.73
N SER A 55 -27.24 -4.97 30.50
CA SER A 55 -26.71 -5.17 31.86
C SER A 55 -27.73 -5.84 32.78
N ARG A 56 -29.03 -5.56 32.64
CA ARG A 56 -30.07 -6.30 33.38
C ARG A 56 -30.13 -7.76 32.95
N THR A 57 -30.07 -8.06 31.66
CA THR A 57 -30.03 -9.46 31.20
C THR A 57 -28.82 -10.22 31.73
N VAL A 58 -27.65 -9.57 31.76
CA VAL A 58 -26.42 -10.14 32.35
C VAL A 58 -26.58 -10.34 33.86
N TYR A 59 -27.24 -9.41 34.55
CA TYR A 59 -27.55 -9.51 35.98
C TYR A 59 -28.53 -10.64 36.30
N ASP A 60 -29.62 -10.75 35.53
CA ASP A 60 -30.63 -11.79 35.71
C ASP A 60 -30.02 -13.19 35.50
N ALA A 61 -29.02 -13.30 34.63
CA ALA A 61 -28.23 -14.51 34.42
C ALA A 61 -27.13 -14.76 35.47
N SER A 62 -26.98 -13.87 36.45
CA SER A 62 -25.96 -13.93 37.50
C SER A 62 -24.52 -14.07 36.97
N GLN A 63 -24.24 -13.44 35.83
CA GLN A 63 -22.91 -13.51 35.22
C GLN A 63 -21.90 -12.67 36.01
N PRO A 64 -20.76 -13.24 36.46
CA PRO A 64 -19.80 -12.54 37.29
C PRO A 64 -19.13 -11.38 36.56
N VAL A 65 -18.93 -10.25 37.25
CA VAL A 65 -18.29 -9.05 36.70
C VAL A 65 -16.90 -8.87 37.33
N PRO A 66 -15.82 -8.86 36.52
CA PRO A 66 -14.48 -8.58 37.03
C PRO A 66 -14.35 -7.16 37.61
N SER A 67 -13.63 -7.00 38.71
CA SER A 67 -13.43 -5.69 39.37
C SER A 67 -12.74 -4.67 38.46
N SER A 68 -11.90 -5.11 37.52
CA SER A 68 -11.27 -4.25 36.51
C SER A 68 -12.28 -3.63 35.53
N VAL A 69 -13.35 -4.36 35.18
CA VAL A 69 -14.43 -3.86 34.31
C VAL A 69 -15.26 -2.83 35.05
N LEU A 70 -15.57 -3.09 36.32
CA LEU A 70 -16.20 -2.10 37.20
C LEU A 70 -15.30 -0.87 37.41
N GLY A 71 -13.99 -1.08 37.51
CA GLY A 71 -12.98 -0.01 37.51
C GLY A 71 -13.06 0.86 36.25
N ALA A 72 -13.08 0.24 35.06
CA ALA A 72 -13.23 0.96 33.79
C ALA A 72 -14.56 1.73 33.72
N LEU A 73 -15.67 1.16 34.19
CA LEU A 73 -16.95 1.86 34.24
C LEU A 73 -16.94 3.04 35.22
N ARG A 74 -16.33 2.88 36.40
CA ARG A 74 -16.13 3.96 37.39
C ARG A 74 -15.26 5.08 36.80
N ASP A 75 -14.20 4.74 36.09
CA ASP A 75 -13.34 5.72 35.40
C ASP A 75 -14.11 6.46 34.29
N ALA A 76 -14.88 5.75 33.47
CA ALA A 76 -15.72 6.36 32.44
C ALA A 76 -16.70 7.38 33.04
N ILE A 77 -17.37 7.03 34.15
CA ILE A 77 -18.24 7.93 34.90
C ILE A 77 -17.45 9.14 35.42
N ARG A 78 -16.34 8.92 36.11
CA ARG A 78 -15.51 9.98 36.70
C ARG A 78 -15.07 10.99 35.63
N PHE A 79 -14.44 10.51 34.56
CA PHE A 79 -13.90 11.40 33.53
C PHE A 79 -15.00 12.10 32.75
N ARG A 80 -16.15 11.46 32.50
CA ARG A 80 -17.30 12.12 31.88
C ARG A 80 -17.89 13.21 32.77
N SER A 81 -17.95 12.99 34.08
CA SER A 81 -18.40 13.98 35.06
C SER A 81 -17.43 15.17 35.13
N MET A 82 -16.11 14.92 35.04
CA MET A 82 -15.11 16.00 34.95
C MET A 82 -15.31 16.85 33.70
N VAL A 83 -15.55 16.22 32.53
CA VAL A 83 -15.88 16.96 31.30
C VAL A 83 -17.16 17.76 31.50
N ALA A 84 -18.23 17.16 32.03
CA ALA A 84 -19.49 17.86 32.29
C ALA A 84 -19.29 19.10 33.17
N GLN A 85 -18.50 18.98 34.23
CA GLN A 85 -18.18 20.08 35.14
C GLN A 85 -17.39 21.20 34.46
N LEU A 86 -16.46 20.88 33.57
CA LEU A 86 -15.73 21.89 32.78
C LEU A 86 -16.69 22.69 31.87
N TYR A 87 -17.67 22.02 31.27
CA TYR A 87 -18.71 22.68 30.45
C TYR A 87 -19.68 23.51 31.31
N GLU A 88 -20.07 23.03 32.50
CA GLU A 88 -20.88 23.79 33.44
C GLU A 88 -20.16 25.06 33.94
N ASN A 89 -18.88 24.94 34.29
CA ASN A 89 -18.05 26.06 34.76
C ASN A 89 -17.83 27.12 33.68
N SER A 90 -17.93 26.76 32.41
CA SER A 90 -17.85 27.69 31.28
C SER A 90 -19.21 28.26 30.85
N GLY A 91 -20.28 28.03 31.63
CA GLY A 91 -21.63 28.53 31.34
C GLY A 91 -22.33 27.78 30.19
N ARG A 92 -21.77 26.65 29.74
CA ARG A 92 -22.26 25.83 28.63
C ARG A 92 -22.77 24.47 29.11
N GLY A 93 -23.38 24.45 30.30
CA GLY A 93 -23.90 23.23 30.90
C GLY A 93 -25.00 22.60 30.06
N ASP A 94 -24.77 21.39 29.56
CA ASP A 94 -25.76 20.61 28.82
C ASP A 94 -26.38 19.50 29.69
N SER A 95 -27.70 19.40 29.64
CA SER A 95 -28.49 18.35 30.30
C SER A 95 -28.17 16.94 29.79
N GLY A 96 -27.67 16.82 28.55
CA GLY A 96 -27.21 15.58 27.95
C GLY A 96 -26.09 14.91 28.75
N HIS A 97 -25.10 15.68 29.23
CA HIS A 97 -24.01 15.16 30.07
C HIS A 97 -24.53 14.46 31.32
N ARG A 98 -25.39 15.14 32.09
CA ARG A 98 -25.96 14.58 33.33
C ARG A 98 -26.83 13.37 33.04
N GLY A 99 -27.59 13.40 31.94
CA GLY A 99 -28.39 12.27 31.48
C GLY A 99 -27.53 11.05 31.15
N PHE A 100 -26.41 11.24 30.47
CA PHE A 100 -25.49 10.18 30.07
C PHE A 100 -24.76 9.58 31.28
N VAL A 101 -24.17 10.42 32.14
CA VAL A 101 -23.53 10.01 33.39
C VAL A 101 -24.49 9.20 34.25
N LYS A 102 -25.72 9.69 34.45
CA LYS A 102 -26.75 8.98 35.21
C LYS A 102 -27.06 7.59 34.65
N ARG A 103 -27.02 7.40 33.33
CA ARG A 103 -27.26 6.10 32.70
C ARG A 103 -26.08 5.14 32.88
N LEU A 104 -24.84 5.65 32.89
CA LEU A 104 -23.68 4.85 33.26
C LEU A 104 -23.68 4.49 34.76
N GLU A 105 -24.07 5.41 35.64
CA GLU A 105 -24.24 5.14 37.08
C GLU A 105 -25.33 4.09 37.33
N GLN A 106 -26.44 4.15 36.59
CA GLN A 106 -27.48 3.11 36.63
C GLN A 106 -26.93 1.74 36.20
N THR A 107 -26.16 1.72 35.13
CA THR A 107 -25.46 0.51 34.66
C THR A 107 -24.51 -0.02 35.73
N LEU A 108 -23.74 0.85 36.39
CA LEU A 108 -22.85 0.48 37.48
C LEU A 108 -23.62 -0.12 38.66
N ALA A 109 -24.72 0.51 39.06
CA ALA A 109 -25.58 0.01 40.14
C ALA A 109 -26.17 -1.38 39.86
N ILE A 110 -26.44 -1.70 38.59
CA ILE A 110 -26.90 -3.04 38.17
C ILE A 110 -25.78 -4.07 38.28
N LEU A 111 -24.54 -3.72 37.91
CA LEU A 111 -23.44 -4.68 37.78
C LEU A 111 -22.62 -4.85 39.07
N VAL A 112 -22.57 -3.85 39.95
CA VAL A 112 -21.83 -3.91 41.22
C VAL A 112 -22.18 -5.11 42.10
N PRO A 113 -23.45 -5.54 42.25
CA PRO A 113 -23.76 -6.71 43.06
C PRO A 113 -23.19 -8.04 42.52
N LEU A 114 -22.72 -8.05 41.26
CA LEU A 114 -22.07 -9.20 40.62
C LEU A 114 -20.53 -9.11 40.70
N GLU A 115 -19.98 -8.16 41.45
CA GLU A 115 -18.53 -7.97 41.63
C GLU A 115 -17.92 -9.21 42.27
N THR A 116 -17.02 -9.86 41.55
CA THR A 116 -16.23 -10.97 42.10
C THR A 116 -14.96 -10.42 42.74
N GLN A 117 -14.79 -10.60 44.06
CA GLN A 117 -13.66 -10.04 44.81
C GLN A 117 -12.30 -10.63 44.46
N ASP A 118 -12.24 -11.76 43.76
CA ASP A 118 -11.01 -12.56 43.73
C ASP A 118 -10.73 -13.23 42.39
N VAL A 119 -11.02 -12.54 41.29
CA VAL A 119 -10.43 -12.92 40.01
C VAL A 119 -9.59 -11.78 39.52
N SER A 120 -8.29 -11.89 39.77
CA SER A 120 -7.27 -11.12 39.06
C SER A 120 -7.64 -11.13 37.59
N PHE A 121 -7.64 -9.96 36.94
CA PHE A 121 -7.95 -9.89 35.50
C PHE A 121 -7.01 -10.80 34.68
N HIS A 122 -5.85 -11.17 35.23
CA HIS A 122 -4.95 -12.19 34.70
C HIS A 122 -5.48 -13.63 34.80
N ASP A 123 -6.20 -14.01 35.86
CA ASP A 123 -6.72 -15.37 36.04
C ASP A 123 -7.90 -15.69 35.12
N TYR A 124 -8.67 -14.68 34.70
CA TYR A 124 -9.68 -14.84 33.64
C TYR A 124 -9.10 -14.84 32.21
N LEU A 125 -7.84 -14.38 32.01
CA LEU A 125 -7.31 -14.02 30.68
C LEU A 125 -5.92 -14.57 30.30
N GLY A 126 -5.24 -15.40 31.10
CA GLY A 126 -4.19 -16.28 30.59
C GLY A 126 -3.05 -16.65 31.53
N ARG A 127 -2.80 -17.97 31.68
CA ARG A 127 -1.45 -18.50 31.96
C ARG A 127 -0.61 -18.34 30.70
N GLN A 128 0.39 -17.46 30.76
CA GLN A 128 1.50 -17.44 29.82
C GLN A 128 2.50 -18.53 30.23
N GLU A 129 3.06 -19.21 29.23
CA GLU A 129 3.91 -20.40 29.34
C GLU A 129 5.16 -20.14 30.19
N ASP A 130 5.32 -20.92 31.27
CA ASP A 130 6.63 -21.42 31.69
C ASP A 130 6.51 -22.94 31.83
N ALA A 131 7.39 -23.63 31.11
CA ALA A 131 7.33 -25.05 30.83
C ALA A 131 7.54 -25.91 32.09
N GLY A 132 6.58 -26.80 32.37
CA GLY A 132 6.74 -27.92 33.30
C GLY A 132 5.55 -28.89 33.20
N PRO A 133 5.77 -30.22 33.11
CA PRO A 133 4.68 -31.17 32.92
C PRO A 133 3.96 -31.42 34.25
N ARG A 134 2.68 -31.06 34.33
CA ARG A 134 1.76 -31.63 35.33
C ARG A 134 0.44 -32.04 34.68
N GLY A 135 0.13 -33.33 34.86
CA GLY A 135 -1.20 -33.91 35.07
C GLY A 135 -2.33 -33.53 34.12
N LEU A 136 -2.73 -34.49 33.28
CA LEU A 136 -4.05 -34.57 32.65
C LEU A 136 -5.18 -34.40 33.69
N LEU A 137 -5.74 -33.19 33.79
CA LEU A 137 -7.17 -32.94 33.95
C LEU A 137 -7.43 -31.43 33.68
N GLU A 138 -8.31 -31.16 32.71
CA GLU A 138 -8.95 -29.87 32.40
C GLU A 138 -8.05 -28.66 32.09
N GLN A 139 -7.68 -28.51 30.82
CA GLN A 139 -7.23 -27.23 30.23
C GLN A 139 -8.09 -26.87 29.03
N GLN A 140 -8.97 -25.89 29.20
CA GLN A 140 -9.69 -25.22 28.13
C GLN A 140 -8.75 -24.16 27.53
N ALA A 141 -8.46 -24.24 26.23
CA ALA A 141 -7.58 -23.28 25.55
C ALA A 141 -8.15 -21.85 25.63
N ASN A 142 -7.36 -20.90 26.14
CA ASN A 142 -7.82 -19.52 26.35
C ASN A 142 -7.85 -18.75 25.02
N LYS A 143 -9.06 -18.35 24.58
CA LYS A 143 -9.35 -17.72 23.28
C LYS A 143 -9.29 -16.17 23.30
N PHE A 144 -8.84 -15.55 24.39
CA PHE A 144 -8.96 -14.09 24.60
C PHE A 144 -7.64 -13.31 24.66
N ALA A 145 -6.52 -13.89 24.19
CA ALA A 145 -5.19 -13.30 24.21
C ALA A 145 -5.04 -11.95 23.47
N SER A 146 -5.99 -11.55 22.63
CA SER A 146 -5.94 -10.33 21.79
C SER A 146 -6.45 -9.04 22.46
N LEU A 147 -6.79 -9.06 23.76
CA LEU A 147 -7.33 -7.89 24.49
C LEU A 147 -6.28 -6.88 25.00
N MET A 148 -4.98 -7.13 24.79
CA MET A 148 -3.87 -6.31 25.31
C MET A 148 -3.38 -5.18 24.36
N GLU A 149 -3.85 -5.13 23.12
CA GLU A 149 -3.50 -4.05 22.18
C GLU A 149 -4.32 -2.78 22.52
N GLY A 150 -3.81 -1.94 23.42
CA GLY A 150 -4.39 -0.61 23.68
C GLY A 150 -4.05 0.08 25.00
N LEU A 151 -3.37 -0.57 25.95
CA LEU A 151 -3.04 0.01 27.26
C LEU A 151 -1.53 0.10 27.47
N ASN A 152 -0.88 1.11 26.85
CA ASN A 152 0.47 1.53 27.23
C ASN A 152 0.41 2.84 28.04
N ILE A 153 0.25 2.71 29.36
CA ILE A 153 0.60 3.77 30.31
C ILE A 153 1.36 3.10 31.47
N SER A 154 2.68 3.27 31.51
CA SER A 154 3.54 2.72 32.56
C SER A 154 3.55 3.60 33.82
N PRO A 155 3.52 3.02 35.04
CA PRO A 155 4.05 3.64 36.25
C PRO A 155 5.50 3.18 36.54
N PRO A 156 6.29 3.90 37.37
CA PRO A 156 7.71 3.67 37.56
C PRO A 156 8.05 2.47 38.48
N ALA A 157 9.24 1.91 38.26
CA ALA A 157 9.72 0.60 38.69
C ALA A 157 10.19 0.44 40.16
N SER A 158 10.32 -0.82 40.60
CA SER A 158 11.24 -1.31 41.66
C SER A 158 11.53 -2.84 41.51
N PRO A 159 12.64 -3.38 42.07
CA PRO A 159 13.52 -4.37 41.40
C PRO A 159 13.35 -5.86 41.82
N PRO A 160 14.03 -6.82 41.15
CA PRO A 160 13.62 -8.23 41.07
C PRO A 160 14.32 -9.16 42.07
N ARG A 161 13.73 -10.34 42.31
CA ARG A 161 14.34 -11.44 43.07
C ARG A 161 14.39 -12.71 42.22
N ALA A 162 15.57 -13.29 42.10
CA ALA A 162 15.92 -14.47 41.32
C ALA A 162 15.57 -15.79 42.04
N SER A 163 15.33 -16.88 41.29
CA SER A 163 16.10 -18.14 41.41
C SER A 163 15.70 -19.25 40.43
N ASN A 164 16.74 -20.01 40.07
CA ASN A 164 16.92 -21.11 39.11
C ASN A 164 16.15 -22.41 39.42
N THR A 165 15.88 -23.28 38.42
CA THR A 165 16.68 -24.49 38.06
C THR A 165 15.86 -25.61 37.35
N ALA A 166 16.39 -26.07 36.21
CA ALA A 166 16.37 -27.39 35.52
C ALA A 166 15.07 -28.19 35.20
N ALA A 167 14.99 -28.60 33.93
CA ALA A 167 14.04 -29.55 33.33
C ALA A 167 14.59 -30.99 33.26
N PRO A 168 13.71 -32.01 33.09
CA PRO A 168 14.01 -33.07 32.12
C PRO A 168 12.81 -33.61 31.30
N ALA A 169 13.18 -34.42 30.30
CA ALA A 169 12.52 -34.93 29.09
C ALA A 169 11.13 -35.62 29.19
N ALA A 170 10.41 -35.56 28.05
CA ALA A 170 9.08 -36.12 27.79
C ALA A 170 9.11 -37.51 27.12
N PRO A 171 7.98 -38.26 27.18
CA PRO A 171 7.61 -39.21 26.13
C PRO A 171 6.25 -38.93 25.48
N THR A 172 6.21 -39.23 24.18
CA THR A 172 5.10 -39.24 23.21
C THR A 172 3.92 -40.16 23.57
N SER A 173 2.66 -39.74 23.32
CA SER A 173 1.76 -40.41 22.33
C SER A 173 0.34 -39.77 22.20
N SER A 174 -0.17 -39.91 20.96
CA SER A 174 -1.55 -40.17 20.46
C SER A 174 -2.73 -39.19 20.68
N SER A 175 -3.25 -38.70 19.54
CA SER A 175 -4.51 -37.96 19.32
C SER A 175 -5.77 -38.75 19.71
N PRO A 176 -6.86 -38.03 20.05
CA PRO A 176 -8.05 -38.15 19.19
C PRO A 176 -8.91 -36.87 19.00
N ASN A 177 -9.41 -36.75 17.76
CA ASN A 177 -10.69 -36.18 17.27
C ASN A 177 -11.21 -34.80 17.74
N ARG A 178 -11.39 -33.91 16.74
CA ARG A 178 -11.83 -32.50 16.85
C ARG A 178 -13.31 -32.34 16.43
N PRO A 179 -14.19 -31.68 17.21
CA PRO A 179 -15.48 -31.18 16.73
C PRO A 179 -15.31 -29.85 15.95
N GLY A 180 -16.19 -29.61 14.97
CA GLY A 180 -16.14 -28.45 14.07
C GLY A 180 -16.37 -27.08 14.74
N PRO A 181 -15.98 -25.96 14.08
CA PRO A 181 -15.99 -24.64 14.71
C PRO A 181 -17.37 -23.96 14.59
N GLU A 182 -18.02 -23.73 15.73
CA GLU A 182 -19.04 -22.70 15.87
C GLU A 182 -18.40 -21.33 15.61
N THR A 183 -19.01 -20.53 14.74
CA THR A 183 -18.48 -19.22 14.32
C THR A 183 -18.83 -18.18 15.38
N GLU A 184 -17.83 -17.77 16.17
CA GLU A 184 -17.98 -16.69 17.16
C GLU A 184 -18.37 -15.35 16.48
N PRO A 185 -19.25 -14.54 17.09
CA PRO A 185 -19.67 -13.26 16.53
C PRO A 185 -18.49 -12.29 16.42
N LYS A 186 -18.36 -11.63 15.25
CA LYS A 186 -17.28 -10.66 14.97
C LYS A 186 -17.42 -9.46 15.92
N LYS A 187 -16.40 -9.25 16.76
CA LYS A 187 -16.39 -8.19 17.77
C LYS A 187 -16.32 -6.80 17.11
N PRO A 188 -17.07 -5.80 17.59
CA PRO A 188 -16.90 -4.41 17.16
C PRO A 188 -15.51 -3.89 17.55
N GLU A 189 -14.82 -3.22 16.63
CA GLU A 189 -13.54 -2.54 16.92
C GLU A 189 -13.75 -1.35 17.87
N GLU A 190 -14.85 -0.62 17.73
CA GLU A 190 -15.24 0.50 18.58
C GLU A 190 -16.77 0.57 18.75
N PHE A 191 -17.25 0.97 19.92
CA PHE A 191 -18.67 1.22 20.18
C PHE A 191 -18.97 2.72 20.04
N ILE A 192 -19.81 3.06 19.07
CA ILE A 192 -20.29 4.43 18.85
C ILE A 192 -21.70 4.55 19.44
N LEU A 193 -21.85 5.36 20.48
CA LEU A 193 -23.12 5.60 21.13
C LEU A 193 -23.79 6.84 20.53
N GLU A 194 -24.92 6.64 19.87
CA GLU A 194 -25.72 7.68 19.20
C GLU A 194 -26.23 8.74 20.18
N ASP A 195 -26.33 8.43 21.48
CA ASP A 195 -26.72 9.37 22.54
C ASP A 195 -25.54 9.98 23.30
N ASP A 196 -24.31 9.84 22.77
CA ASP A 196 -23.13 10.58 23.22
C ASP A 196 -22.90 11.83 22.37
N ASP A 197 -23.79 12.82 22.52
CA ASP A 197 -23.76 14.09 21.75
C ASP A 197 -22.40 14.81 21.80
N MET A 198 -21.67 14.63 22.89
CA MET A 198 -20.35 15.23 23.10
C MET A 198 -19.21 14.43 22.50
N GLY A 199 -19.33 13.10 22.46
CA GLY A 199 -18.45 12.28 21.62
C GLY A 199 -18.58 12.73 20.17
N VAL A 200 -19.82 12.90 19.70
CA VAL A 200 -20.12 13.40 18.34
C VAL A 200 -19.58 14.81 18.13
N ALA A 201 -19.81 15.74 19.05
CA ALA A 201 -19.33 17.12 18.94
C ALA A 201 -17.80 17.22 18.98
N HIS A 202 -17.14 16.39 19.81
CA HIS A 202 -15.68 16.30 19.86
C HIS A 202 -15.10 15.74 18.57
N ASP A 203 -15.69 14.68 18.03
CA ASP A 203 -15.26 14.09 16.76
C ASP A 203 -15.45 15.09 15.61
N ALA A 204 -16.56 15.83 15.59
CA ALA A 204 -16.80 16.89 14.62
C ALA A 204 -15.81 18.06 14.75
N ALA A 205 -15.51 18.51 15.98
CA ALA A 205 -14.55 19.57 16.22
C ALA A 205 -13.12 19.15 15.82
N ARG A 206 -12.74 17.90 16.12
CA ARG A 206 -11.46 17.32 15.68
C ARG A 206 -11.38 17.28 14.16
N PHE A 207 -12.42 16.78 13.50
CA PHE A 207 -12.50 16.76 12.04
C PHE A 207 -12.34 18.15 11.42
N LEU A 208 -12.95 19.19 12.00
CA LEU A 208 -12.77 20.57 11.52
C LEU A 208 -11.33 21.08 11.71
N VAL A 209 -10.68 20.72 12.82
CA VAL A 209 -9.26 21.04 13.03
C VAL A 209 -8.39 20.33 12.00
N ASP A 210 -8.66 19.05 11.72
CA ASP A 210 -7.93 18.25 10.74
C ASP A 210 -8.12 18.83 9.31
N ILE A 211 -9.33 19.24 8.93
CA ILE A 211 -9.60 19.95 7.66
C ILE A 211 -8.87 21.30 7.58
N HIS A 212 -8.80 22.05 8.68
CA HIS A 212 -8.09 23.32 8.66
C HIS A 212 -6.59 23.11 8.45
N GLN A 213 -5.99 22.15 9.17
CA GLN A 213 -4.59 21.77 8.99
C GLN A 213 -4.32 21.21 7.59
N PHE A 214 -5.27 20.46 7.02
CA PHE A 214 -5.27 20.02 5.62
C PHE A 214 -5.12 21.21 4.68
N HIS A 215 -5.97 22.22 4.85
CA HIS A 215 -6.02 23.36 3.96
C HIS A 215 -4.73 24.16 4.04
N ASP A 216 -4.26 24.44 5.27
CA ASP A 216 -3.02 25.17 5.52
C ASP A 216 -1.81 24.45 4.92
N HIS A 217 -1.73 23.12 5.05
CA HIS A 217 -0.65 22.33 4.46
C HIS A 217 -0.67 22.40 2.93
N LEU A 218 -1.83 22.26 2.30
CA LEU A 218 -1.96 22.38 0.86
C LEU A 218 -1.61 23.79 0.38
N GLU A 219 -2.10 24.82 1.05
CA GLU A 219 -1.79 26.21 0.71
C GLU A 219 -0.29 26.46 0.78
N GLN A 220 0.38 26.01 1.85
CA GLN A 220 1.83 26.11 1.99
C GLN A 220 2.58 25.34 0.90
N THR A 221 2.13 24.13 0.57
CA THR A 221 2.74 23.28 -0.46
C THR A 221 2.60 23.91 -1.84
N TRP A 222 1.41 24.37 -2.20
CA TRP A 222 1.14 25.02 -3.49
C TRP A 222 1.82 26.38 -3.58
N LYS A 223 1.92 27.14 -2.48
CA LYS A 223 2.71 28.37 -2.41
C LYS A 223 4.20 28.08 -2.63
N ALA A 224 4.74 27.06 -1.97
CA ALA A 224 6.13 26.65 -2.19
C ALA A 224 6.38 26.22 -3.64
N ALA A 225 5.40 25.56 -4.27
CA ALA A 225 5.49 25.23 -5.69
C ALA A 225 5.41 26.46 -6.61
N GLY A 226 4.55 27.44 -6.30
CA GLY A 226 4.46 28.70 -7.04
C GLY A 226 5.67 29.63 -6.86
N GLU A 227 6.45 29.42 -5.80
CA GLU A 227 7.73 30.10 -5.53
C GLU A 227 8.95 29.29 -6.03
N ASP A 228 8.73 28.23 -6.83
CA ASP A 228 9.74 27.31 -7.36
C ASP A 228 10.64 26.63 -6.29
N LYS A 229 10.18 26.59 -5.03
CA LYS A 229 10.90 25.95 -3.92
C LYS A 229 10.75 24.43 -3.92
N ILE A 230 9.63 23.94 -4.43
CA ILE A 230 9.38 22.52 -4.66
C ILE A 230 8.76 22.32 -6.04
N PRO A 231 8.94 21.15 -6.67
CA PRO A 231 8.28 20.84 -7.92
C PRO A 231 6.76 20.91 -7.85
N LEU A 232 6.14 21.44 -8.91
CA LEU A 232 4.69 21.39 -9.12
C LEU A 232 4.15 19.95 -9.00
N LEU A 233 4.92 18.98 -9.50
CA LEU A 233 4.62 17.56 -9.38
C LEU A 233 4.50 17.10 -7.92
N VAL A 234 5.38 17.58 -7.06
CA VAL A 234 5.39 17.24 -5.63
C VAL A 234 4.16 17.84 -4.96
N ALA A 235 3.77 19.07 -5.30
CA ALA A 235 2.54 19.67 -4.77
C ALA A 235 1.26 18.93 -5.21
N ALA A 236 1.21 18.51 -6.48
CA ALA A 236 0.12 17.67 -6.98
C ALA A 236 0.07 16.30 -6.30
N PHE A 237 1.23 15.67 -6.06
CA PHE A 237 1.33 14.42 -5.30
C PHE A 237 0.80 14.60 -3.88
N GLN A 238 1.27 15.63 -3.17
CA GLN A 238 0.84 15.90 -1.80
C GLN A 238 -0.67 16.03 -1.73
N SER A 239 -1.27 16.79 -2.66
CA SER A 239 -2.73 16.91 -2.80
C SER A 239 -3.46 15.57 -2.88
N ASN A 240 -2.92 14.60 -3.61
CA ASN A 240 -3.49 13.25 -3.70
C ASN A 240 -3.30 12.43 -2.43
N CYS A 241 -2.13 12.51 -1.79
CA CYS A 241 -1.89 11.85 -0.50
C CYS A 241 -2.83 12.36 0.58
N VAL A 242 -3.13 13.66 0.55
CA VAL A 242 -4.08 14.25 1.48
C VAL A 242 -5.50 13.74 1.24
N ALA A 243 -5.97 13.79 0.00
CA ALA A 243 -7.29 13.28 -0.35
C ALA A 243 -7.45 11.78 -0.01
N TYR A 244 -6.37 10.99 -0.11
CA TYR A 244 -6.39 9.57 0.27
C TYR A 244 -6.52 9.34 1.78
N PHE A 245 -5.83 10.14 2.59
CA PHE A 245 -5.95 10.06 4.06
C PHE A 245 -7.38 10.39 4.52
N GLU A 246 -7.98 11.46 3.99
CA GLU A 246 -9.38 11.81 4.29
C GLU A 246 -10.37 10.72 3.86
N LEU A 247 -10.14 10.08 2.70
CA LEU A 247 -10.97 8.96 2.26
C LEU A 247 -10.89 7.78 3.25
N LEU A 248 -9.70 7.49 3.77
CA LEU A 248 -9.52 6.41 4.74
C LEU A 248 -10.15 6.74 6.10
N GLU A 249 -9.94 7.95 6.62
CA GLU A 249 -10.58 8.36 7.88
C GLU A 249 -12.11 8.44 7.76
N SER A 250 -12.62 8.95 6.63
CA SER A 250 -14.06 8.95 6.37
C SER A 250 -14.62 7.54 6.21
N THR A 251 -13.87 6.56 5.68
CA THR A 251 -14.29 5.14 5.71
C THR A 251 -14.30 4.51 7.10
N LYS A 252 -13.41 4.92 8.00
CA LYS A 252 -13.48 4.55 9.42
C LYS A 252 -14.71 5.19 10.10
N ALA A 253 -14.99 6.45 9.77
CA ALA A 253 -16.11 7.21 10.33
C ALA A 253 -17.49 6.79 9.76
N SER A 254 -17.59 6.38 8.49
CA SER A 254 -18.84 6.07 7.78
C SER A 254 -19.49 4.72 8.16
N SER A 255 -19.10 4.13 9.28
CA SER A 255 -20.00 3.31 10.09
C SER A 255 -21.12 4.13 10.77
N THR A 256 -21.08 5.46 10.64
CA THR A 256 -22.12 6.42 11.08
C THR A 256 -23.00 6.95 9.94
N THR A 257 -24.21 7.36 10.31
CA THR A 257 -25.31 7.89 9.48
C THR A 257 -24.97 9.17 8.69
N MET A 258 -23.85 9.86 8.98
CA MET A 258 -23.38 11.01 8.18
C MET A 258 -22.58 10.62 6.91
N GLY A 259 -22.07 9.39 6.82
CA GLY A 259 -21.34 8.90 5.65
C GLY A 259 -22.21 8.73 4.40
N GLU A 260 -23.50 8.45 4.56
CA GLU A 260 -24.44 8.21 3.45
C GLU A 260 -24.77 9.48 2.66
N THR A 261 -24.69 10.65 3.29
CA THR A 261 -24.95 11.95 2.66
C THR A 261 -23.73 12.46 1.88
N TRP A 262 -22.51 12.23 2.40
CA TRP A 262 -21.27 12.68 1.76
C TRP A 262 -20.76 11.73 0.67
N GLY A 263 -20.98 10.41 0.80
CA GLY A 263 -20.68 9.44 -0.27
C GLY A 263 -21.45 9.70 -1.59
N ARG A 264 -22.50 10.53 -1.56
CA ARG A 264 -23.20 11.01 -2.77
C ARG A 264 -22.66 12.35 -3.30
N ALA A 265 -22.04 13.18 -2.46
CA ALA A 265 -21.53 14.50 -2.84
C ALA A 265 -20.12 14.43 -3.45
N THR A 266 -19.30 13.46 -3.03
CA THR A 266 -17.93 13.22 -3.54
C THR A 266 -17.85 12.05 -4.52
N GLY A 267 -18.94 11.77 -5.25
CA GLY A 267 -18.93 10.80 -6.34
C GLY A 267 -17.68 11.00 -7.19
N PRO A 268 -16.95 9.92 -7.53
CA PRO A 268 -15.60 10.03 -8.09
C PRO A 268 -15.64 11.05 -9.21
N LEU A 269 -14.89 12.15 -9.05
CA LEU A 269 -14.69 13.18 -10.06
C LEU A 269 -14.28 12.46 -11.35
N LYS A 270 -15.26 12.09 -12.16
CA LYS A 270 -15.08 11.52 -13.47
C LYS A 270 -14.60 12.68 -14.31
N PHE A 271 -13.30 12.91 -14.32
CA PHE A 271 -12.62 13.62 -15.40
C PHE A 271 -12.95 12.86 -16.69
N THR A 272 -14.05 13.26 -17.32
CA THR A 272 -14.55 12.77 -18.61
C THR A 272 -13.92 13.52 -19.78
N GLY A 273 -12.79 14.20 -19.56
CA GLY A 273 -11.94 14.66 -20.64
C GLY A 273 -11.15 13.48 -21.19
N LYS A 274 -11.28 13.19 -22.48
CA LYS A 274 -10.33 12.33 -23.21
C LYS A 274 -9.10 13.17 -23.57
N PRO A 275 -7.95 13.10 -22.85
CA PRO A 275 -6.69 13.25 -23.52
C PRO A 275 -6.33 11.85 -24.03
N ARG A 276 -6.47 11.63 -25.34
CA ARG A 276 -5.72 10.57 -26.03
C ARG A 276 -4.23 10.98 -25.97
N SER A 277 -3.64 10.88 -24.78
CA SER A 277 -2.34 11.46 -24.46
C SER A 277 -1.21 10.61 -25.05
N ALA A 278 -0.09 11.26 -25.37
CA ALA A 278 1.15 10.59 -25.76
C ALA A 278 1.62 9.51 -24.76
N VAL A 279 1.14 9.52 -23.51
CA VAL A 279 1.33 8.44 -22.53
C VAL A 279 0.72 7.11 -23.00
N TYR A 280 -0.44 7.14 -23.65
CA TYR A 280 -1.03 5.95 -24.28
C TYR A 280 -0.18 5.46 -25.48
N ALA A 281 0.45 6.37 -26.22
CA ALA A 281 1.37 6.03 -27.30
C ALA A 281 2.69 5.43 -26.77
N CYS A 282 3.27 6.00 -25.69
CA CYS A 282 4.41 5.41 -24.98
C CYS A 282 4.10 3.99 -24.49
N ARG A 283 2.88 3.79 -23.96
CA ARG A 283 2.38 2.52 -23.43
C ARG A 283 2.17 1.46 -24.51
N TYR A 284 1.48 1.82 -25.60
CA TYR A 284 1.06 0.84 -26.61
C TYR A 284 2.22 0.38 -27.50
N TRP A 285 3.17 1.28 -27.78
CA TRP A 285 4.25 1.02 -28.74
C TRP A 285 5.59 0.64 -28.08
N ALA A 286 5.70 0.71 -26.75
CA ALA A 286 6.93 0.39 -26.01
C ALA A 286 8.18 1.15 -26.52
N VAL A 287 8.01 2.34 -27.10
CA VAL A 287 9.03 3.10 -27.85
C VAL A 287 10.35 3.21 -27.08
N ILE A 288 10.29 3.67 -25.83
CA ILE A 288 11.50 3.88 -25.01
C ILE A 288 12.21 2.54 -24.76
N ARG A 289 11.48 1.49 -24.34
CA ARG A 289 12.09 0.17 -24.08
C ARG A 289 12.70 -0.42 -25.35
N THR A 290 11.97 -0.39 -26.45
CA THR A 290 12.45 -0.88 -27.74
C THR A 290 13.70 -0.14 -28.18
N THR A 291 13.75 1.18 -27.98
CA THR A 291 14.94 1.99 -28.26
C THR A 291 16.12 1.57 -27.38
N LEU A 292 15.92 1.40 -26.07
CA LEU A 292 16.99 1.01 -25.13
C LEU A 292 17.53 -0.39 -25.41
N HIS A 293 16.65 -1.36 -25.71
CA HIS A 293 17.08 -2.72 -26.09
C HIS A 293 17.87 -2.73 -27.39
N LEU A 294 17.38 -2.03 -28.42
CA LEU A 294 18.08 -1.91 -29.69
C LEU A 294 19.42 -1.20 -29.53
N TYR A 295 19.45 -0.07 -28.81
CA TYR A 295 20.67 0.67 -28.50
C TYR A 295 21.70 -0.22 -27.79
N ASN A 296 21.30 -0.91 -26.72
CA ASN A 296 22.19 -1.82 -25.98
C ASN A 296 22.75 -2.93 -26.87
N ALA A 297 21.90 -3.56 -27.70
CA ALA A 297 22.33 -4.63 -28.59
C ALA A 297 23.36 -4.13 -29.62
N LEU A 298 23.11 -2.98 -30.24
CA LEU A 298 24.03 -2.37 -31.21
C LEU A 298 25.33 -1.85 -30.56
N ARG A 299 25.28 -1.29 -29.34
CA ARG A 299 26.49 -0.90 -28.59
C ARG A 299 27.34 -2.11 -28.24
N THR A 300 26.71 -3.23 -27.88
CA THR A 300 27.40 -4.47 -27.51
C THR A 300 27.97 -5.21 -28.72
N LYS A 301 27.29 -5.15 -29.88
CA LYS A 301 27.64 -5.90 -31.09
C LYS A 301 28.26 -5.07 -32.21
N GLY A 302 28.29 -3.75 -32.09
CA GLY A 302 28.90 -2.87 -33.07
C GLY A 302 30.41 -3.08 -33.15
N PHE A 303 30.94 -3.11 -34.37
CA PHE A 303 32.37 -3.23 -34.67
C PHE A 303 32.74 -2.28 -35.80
N ASP A 304 34.01 -1.85 -35.83
CA ASP A 304 34.61 -1.06 -36.92
C ASP A 304 33.71 0.09 -37.38
N GLU A 305 33.34 0.10 -38.67
CA GLU A 305 32.48 1.11 -39.28
C GLU A 305 31.02 1.07 -38.81
N PHE A 306 30.58 0.05 -38.06
CA PHE A 306 29.22 -0.10 -37.56
C PHE A 306 29.06 0.34 -36.09
N GLN A 307 30.11 0.89 -35.48
CA GLN A 307 30.01 1.43 -34.14
C GLN A 307 29.04 2.63 -34.11
N ILE A 308 28.01 2.53 -33.28
CA ILE A 308 27.07 3.63 -33.04
C ILE A 308 27.60 4.55 -31.91
N PRO A 309 27.28 5.87 -31.95
CA PRO A 309 27.70 6.79 -30.91
C PRO A 309 27.19 6.33 -29.54
N GLN A 310 28.00 6.56 -28.51
CA GLN A 310 27.54 6.44 -27.14
C GLN A 310 26.66 7.65 -26.84
N VAL A 311 25.39 7.41 -26.50
CA VAL A 311 24.43 8.47 -26.19
C VAL A 311 24.28 8.54 -24.67
N PRO A 312 24.84 9.56 -23.99
CA PRO A 312 24.91 9.59 -22.52
C PRO A 312 23.54 9.39 -21.85
N MET A 313 22.50 10.04 -22.38
CA MET A 313 21.15 9.88 -21.88
C MET A 313 20.64 8.43 -21.94
N LEU A 314 20.88 7.70 -23.04
CA LEU A 314 20.40 6.31 -23.17
C LEU A 314 21.16 5.35 -22.24
N GLU A 315 22.44 5.61 -21.97
CA GLU A 315 23.23 4.88 -20.97
C GLU A 315 22.67 5.10 -19.56
N GLU A 316 22.41 6.36 -19.19
CA GLU A 316 21.87 6.72 -17.89
C GLU A 316 20.47 6.13 -17.69
N LEU A 317 19.59 6.23 -18.68
CA LEU A 317 18.27 5.61 -18.66
C LEU A 317 18.33 4.08 -18.56
N SER A 318 19.32 3.45 -19.18
CA SER A 318 19.51 2.00 -19.09
C SER A 318 19.86 1.55 -17.67
N ASN A 319 20.61 2.37 -16.92
CA ASN A 319 20.94 2.14 -15.53
C ASN A 319 19.76 2.46 -14.60
N ILE A 320 19.08 3.58 -14.84
CA ILE A 320 17.92 4.02 -14.05
C ILE A 320 16.79 3.01 -14.14
N PHE A 321 16.48 2.52 -15.34
CA PHE A 321 15.40 1.57 -15.60
C PHE A 321 15.91 0.14 -15.75
N LEU A 322 17.00 -0.21 -15.06
CA LEU A 322 17.62 -1.52 -15.19
C LEU A 322 16.63 -2.65 -14.87
N GLN A 323 15.80 -2.47 -13.84
CA GLN A 323 14.80 -3.45 -13.46
C GLN A 323 13.65 -3.52 -14.48
N GLU A 324 13.13 -2.37 -14.89
CA GLU A 324 11.92 -2.25 -15.71
C GLU A 324 12.18 -2.53 -17.20
N VAL A 325 13.37 -2.20 -17.70
CA VAL A 325 13.74 -2.41 -19.11
C VAL A 325 14.46 -3.73 -19.28
N PHE A 326 15.34 -4.10 -18.35
CA PHE A 326 16.26 -5.23 -18.52
C PHE A 326 16.12 -6.34 -17.48
N LEU A 327 15.10 -6.27 -16.61
CA LEU A 327 14.83 -7.30 -15.59
C LEU A 327 16.02 -7.49 -14.63
N GLY A 328 16.69 -6.37 -14.33
CA GLY A 328 17.77 -6.28 -13.34
C GLY A 328 19.17 -6.47 -13.91
N THR A 329 19.34 -6.80 -15.19
CA THR A 329 20.67 -6.94 -15.80
C THR A 329 20.67 -6.60 -17.28
N VAL A 330 21.53 -5.66 -17.69
CA VAL A 330 21.72 -5.28 -19.10
C VAL A 330 22.21 -6.52 -19.90
N PRO A 331 21.47 -6.96 -20.93
CA PRO A 331 21.82 -8.15 -21.70
C PRO A 331 23.13 -7.96 -22.47
N LYS A 332 24.03 -8.94 -22.39
CA LYS A 332 25.23 -9.02 -23.24
C LYS A 332 25.09 -10.05 -24.38
N HIS A 333 24.05 -10.88 -24.28
CA HIS A 333 23.70 -11.98 -25.16
C HIS A 333 22.22 -12.31 -24.95
N ARG A 334 21.62 -13.11 -25.83
CA ARG A 334 20.21 -13.50 -25.73
C ARG A 334 19.29 -12.28 -25.69
N PHE A 335 19.61 -11.26 -26.50
CA PHE A 335 18.91 -10.00 -26.54
C PHE A 335 17.43 -10.20 -26.83
N LEU A 336 17.07 -11.10 -27.76
CA LEU A 336 15.70 -11.38 -28.12
C LEU A 336 14.89 -11.89 -26.93
N THR A 337 15.47 -12.79 -26.15
CA THR A 337 14.85 -13.34 -24.94
C THR A 337 14.55 -12.23 -23.93
N SER A 338 15.54 -11.40 -23.62
CA SER A 338 15.37 -10.30 -22.66
C SER A 338 14.34 -9.29 -23.16
N PHE A 339 14.42 -8.90 -24.43
CA PHE A 339 13.45 -8.02 -25.08
C PHE A 339 12.04 -8.58 -24.99
N ARG A 340 11.82 -9.85 -25.35
CA ARG A 340 10.48 -10.46 -25.32
C ARG A 340 9.91 -10.53 -23.90
N MET A 341 10.74 -10.87 -22.92
CA MET A 341 10.32 -10.85 -21.52
C MET A 341 9.97 -9.43 -21.05
N ALA A 342 10.77 -8.41 -21.39
CA ALA A 342 10.56 -7.04 -20.94
C ALA A 342 9.42 -6.30 -21.66
N VAL A 343 9.18 -6.61 -22.94
CA VAL A 343 8.26 -5.88 -23.82
C VAL A 343 6.93 -6.60 -24.01
N TYR A 344 6.92 -7.94 -24.07
CA TYR A 344 5.70 -8.74 -24.22
C TYR A 344 5.30 -9.48 -22.94
N ASN A 345 6.12 -9.42 -21.87
CA ASN A 345 5.94 -10.24 -20.68
C ASN A 345 5.83 -11.74 -21.04
N SER A 346 6.58 -12.18 -22.05
CA SER A 346 6.59 -13.58 -22.45
C SER A 346 7.13 -14.46 -21.32
N HIS A 347 6.48 -15.60 -21.09
CA HIS A 347 6.95 -16.59 -20.14
C HIS A 347 7.51 -17.80 -20.87
N TRP A 348 8.62 -18.34 -20.37
CA TRP A 348 9.20 -19.56 -20.91
C TRP A 348 8.30 -20.74 -20.55
N ILE A 349 7.78 -21.46 -21.55
CA ILE A 349 6.99 -22.66 -21.31
C ILE A 349 7.70 -23.85 -21.95
N LYS A 350 7.96 -24.87 -21.14
CA LYS A 350 8.46 -26.16 -21.61
C LYS A 350 7.27 -27.08 -21.79
N GLN A 351 6.87 -27.34 -23.04
CA GLN A 351 5.91 -28.40 -23.37
C GLN A 351 6.65 -29.53 -24.08
N SER A 352 6.58 -30.74 -23.51
CA SER A 352 6.89 -32.02 -24.20
C SER A 352 8.05 -31.98 -25.20
N GLY A 353 9.27 -31.66 -24.73
CA GLY A 353 10.50 -31.74 -25.54
C GLY A 353 10.81 -30.53 -26.43
N THR A 354 9.88 -29.59 -26.61
CA THR A 354 10.15 -28.31 -27.27
C THR A 354 10.02 -27.16 -26.26
N SER A 355 11.01 -26.28 -26.25
CA SER A 355 10.91 -25.05 -25.46
C SER A 355 10.42 -23.96 -26.39
N GLN A 356 9.25 -23.40 -26.09
CA GLN A 356 8.70 -22.27 -26.83
C GLN A 356 8.31 -21.18 -25.84
N TYR A 357 8.49 -19.93 -26.25
CA TYR A 357 7.86 -18.83 -25.56
C TYR A 357 6.40 -18.83 -25.96
N GLU A 358 5.47 -19.04 -25.01
CA GLU A 358 4.09 -18.65 -25.28
C GLU A 358 4.10 -17.13 -25.42
N LEU A 359 3.82 -16.66 -26.66
CA LEU A 359 3.49 -15.27 -26.88
C LEU A 359 2.32 -14.93 -25.94
N GLY A 360 2.45 -13.86 -25.15
CA GLY A 360 1.30 -13.31 -24.43
C GLY A 360 0.16 -13.07 -25.42
N ILE A 361 -1.07 -13.32 -24.95
CA ILE A 361 -2.32 -13.59 -25.72
C ILE A 361 -2.72 -12.54 -26.79
N ASP A 362 -1.96 -11.46 -26.98
CA ASP A 362 -2.01 -10.62 -28.19
C ASP A 362 -0.65 -9.91 -28.31
N LEU A 363 -0.09 -9.81 -29.53
CA LEU A 363 1.13 -9.02 -29.85
C LEU A 363 1.04 -7.54 -29.39
N LEU A 364 -0.17 -7.13 -28.98
CA LEU A 364 -0.59 -5.79 -28.63
C LEU A 364 -1.00 -5.62 -27.16
N THR A 365 -1.31 -6.69 -26.43
CA THR A 365 -1.63 -6.57 -25.00
C THR A 365 -0.36 -6.53 -24.19
N THR A 366 0.09 -5.32 -23.83
CA THR A 366 0.97 -5.13 -22.67
C THR A 366 0.33 -5.83 -21.47
N SER A 367 1.06 -6.71 -20.78
CA SER A 367 0.50 -7.39 -19.61
C SER A 367 0.02 -6.37 -18.59
N SER A 368 -1.14 -6.65 -17.99
CA SER A 368 -1.74 -5.83 -16.94
C SER A 368 -0.92 -5.82 -15.64
N GLY A 369 0.11 -6.67 -15.52
CA GLY A 369 0.74 -7.00 -14.23
C GLY A 369 2.20 -6.62 -14.04
N ALA A 370 3.08 -6.76 -15.04
CA ALA A 370 4.49 -6.98 -14.72
C ALA A 370 5.46 -5.80 -14.92
N VAL A 371 5.09 -4.78 -15.68
CA VAL A 371 6.00 -3.63 -15.89
C VAL A 371 5.26 -2.31 -16.10
N TYR A 372 4.00 -2.32 -15.70
CA TYR A 372 3.07 -1.19 -15.73
C TYR A 372 3.32 -0.21 -14.57
N TRP A 373 4.03 -0.64 -13.52
CA TRP A 373 4.03 0.06 -12.24
C TRP A 373 5.16 1.10 -12.09
N GLY A 374 6.44 0.82 -12.38
CA GLY A 374 7.52 1.79 -12.10
C GLY A 374 7.41 3.16 -12.82
N LEU A 375 7.05 3.17 -14.11
CA LEU A 375 6.98 4.40 -14.92
C LEU A 375 5.66 5.18 -14.79
N CYS A 376 4.55 4.48 -14.50
CA CYS A 376 3.24 5.10 -14.36
C CYS A 376 2.85 5.37 -12.90
N GLU A 377 3.36 4.63 -11.90
CA GLU A 377 3.20 4.99 -10.48
C GLU A 377 4.01 6.23 -10.11
N GLN A 378 5.08 6.51 -10.85
CA GLN A 378 5.83 7.77 -10.75
C GLN A 378 5.24 8.89 -11.62
N HIS A 379 4.17 8.62 -12.37
CA HIS A 379 3.44 9.65 -13.10
C HIS A 379 2.37 10.27 -12.20
N TYR A 380 2.30 11.60 -12.18
CA TYR A 380 1.45 12.42 -11.30
C TYR A 380 -0.02 11.98 -11.15
N ALA A 381 -0.56 11.35 -12.19
CA ALA A 381 -1.95 10.93 -12.29
C ALA A 381 -2.24 9.55 -11.65
N ASN A 382 -1.21 8.79 -11.27
CA ASN A 382 -1.32 7.45 -10.71
C ASN A 382 -0.62 7.29 -9.36
N HIS A 383 -0.26 8.41 -8.72
CA HIS A 383 0.17 8.48 -7.33
C HIS A 383 -0.98 8.09 -6.40
N ARG A 384 -1.24 6.79 -6.32
CA ARG A 384 -2.03 6.21 -5.24
C ARG A 384 -1.05 5.90 -4.12
N ALA A 385 -1.39 6.29 -2.90
CA ALA A 385 -0.75 5.75 -1.72
C ALA A 385 -1.06 4.24 -1.67
N ASN A 386 -0.21 3.45 -2.33
CA ASN A 386 -0.28 2.00 -2.38
C ASN A 386 0.64 1.42 -1.29
N GLY A 387 0.60 0.10 -1.11
CA GLY A 387 1.41 -0.56 -0.09
C GLY A 387 2.93 -0.38 -0.27
N GLU A 388 3.40 -0.27 -1.52
CA GLU A 388 4.83 -0.07 -1.81
C GLU A 388 5.28 1.34 -1.42
N PHE A 389 4.50 2.36 -1.78
CA PHE A 389 4.75 3.74 -1.39
C PHE A 389 4.65 3.94 0.12
N LEU A 390 3.71 3.27 0.80
CA LEU A 390 3.66 3.26 2.27
C LEU A 390 4.93 2.66 2.86
N CYS A 391 5.36 1.48 2.42
CA CYS A 391 6.63 0.89 2.87
C CYS A 391 7.80 1.87 2.67
N LYS A 392 7.87 2.54 1.52
CA LYS A 392 8.89 3.56 1.23
C LYS A 392 8.80 4.77 2.17
N THR A 393 7.60 5.31 2.38
CA THR A 393 7.33 6.46 3.26
C THR A 393 7.82 6.20 4.68
N TYR A 394 7.62 4.98 5.17
CA TYR A 394 8.03 4.55 6.50
C TYR A 394 9.46 3.99 6.55
N LYS A 395 10.25 4.15 5.48
CA LYS A 395 11.62 3.65 5.36
C LYS A 395 11.74 2.15 5.65
N ASN A 396 10.65 1.40 5.46
CA ASN A 396 10.67 -0.04 5.45
C ASN A 396 11.33 -0.50 4.15
N GLU A 397 12.13 -1.57 4.21
CA GLU A 397 12.73 -2.16 3.02
C GLU A 397 11.66 -2.41 1.96
N LYS A 398 11.94 -2.02 0.71
CA LYS A 398 11.04 -2.25 -0.43
C LYS A 398 10.58 -3.73 -0.42
N PRO A 399 9.27 -4.01 -0.59
CA PRO A 399 8.79 -5.37 -0.77
C PRO A 399 9.61 -6.02 -1.89
N VAL A 400 10.21 -7.17 -1.62
CA VAL A 400 11.12 -7.79 -2.58
C VAL A 400 10.28 -8.37 -3.72
N GLU A 401 10.67 -8.10 -4.96
CA GLU A 401 9.97 -8.69 -6.10
C GLU A 401 9.92 -10.22 -5.99
N ILE A 402 8.71 -10.75 -6.17
CA ILE A 402 8.44 -12.17 -6.00
C ILE A 402 8.85 -12.90 -7.29
N CYS A 403 9.79 -13.86 -7.21
CA CYS A 403 10.16 -14.66 -8.40
C CYS A 403 8.92 -15.35 -8.98
N SER A 404 8.66 -15.15 -10.27
CA SER A 404 7.58 -15.80 -11.02
C SER A 404 7.85 -17.29 -11.35
N CYS A 405 9.02 -17.80 -10.98
CA CYS A 405 9.44 -19.18 -11.20
C CYS A 405 8.75 -20.20 -10.26
N ARG A 406 8.12 -21.25 -10.81
CA ARG A 406 7.51 -22.37 -10.04
C ARG A 406 8.49 -23.10 -9.11
N ARG A 407 9.79 -23.11 -9.44
CA ARG A 407 10.81 -23.77 -8.60
C ARG A 407 11.08 -23.05 -7.28
N CYS A 408 10.65 -21.79 -7.16
CA CYS A 408 10.81 -21.03 -5.95
C CYS A 408 9.54 -21.00 -5.10
N ASP A 409 8.51 -21.82 -5.36
CA ASP A 409 7.22 -21.72 -4.65
C ASP A 409 7.33 -21.73 -3.11
N VAL A 410 8.28 -22.49 -2.53
CA VAL A 410 8.53 -22.45 -1.07
C VAL A 410 9.21 -21.15 -0.63
N ARG A 411 10.21 -20.67 -1.38
CA ARG A 411 10.84 -19.36 -1.13
C ARG A 411 9.87 -18.21 -1.38
N ARG A 412 8.93 -18.41 -2.31
CA ARG A 412 7.86 -17.49 -2.68
C ARG A 412 6.91 -17.30 -1.52
N ALA A 413 6.47 -18.37 -0.88
CA ALA A 413 5.62 -18.27 0.31
C ALA A 413 6.32 -17.47 1.43
N GLY A 414 7.59 -17.76 1.71
CA GLY A 414 8.37 -17.02 2.70
C GLY A 414 8.56 -15.53 2.33
N GLN A 415 8.82 -15.23 1.06
CA GLN A 415 9.04 -13.87 0.57
C GLN A 415 7.75 -13.07 0.47
N VAL A 416 6.64 -13.70 0.05
CA VAL A 416 5.30 -13.12 0.12
C VAL A 416 4.94 -12.80 1.56
N GLN A 417 5.18 -13.73 2.50
CA GLN A 417 4.92 -13.50 3.91
C GLN A 417 5.77 -12.36 4.47
N ALA A 418 7.06 -12.29 4.12
CA ALA A 418 7.94 -11.19 4.52
C ALA A 418 7.46 -9.84 3.95
N ASN A 419 7.03 -9.79 2.68
CA ASN A 419 6.46 -8.59 2.08
C ASN A 419 5.16 -8.17 2.74
N LEU A 420 4.27 -9.12 3.06
CA LEU A 420 3.04 -8.86 3.79
C LEU A 420 3.33 -8.34 5.21
N GLN A 421 4.36 -8.85 5.88
CA GLN A 421 4.79 -8.33 7.18
C GLN A 421 5.32 -6.90 7.08
N LYS A 422 6.15 -6.59 6.09
CA LYS A 422 6.65 -5.22 5.82
C LYS A 422 5.50 -4.25 5.54
N LEU A 423 4.54 -4.68 4.73
CA LEU A 423 3.35 -3.90 4.43
C LEU A 423 2.49 -3.70 5.67
N LYS A 424 2.26 -4.76 6.46
CA LYS A 424 1.53 -4.67 7.71
C LYS A 424 2.19 -3.66 8.66
N GLN A 425 3.51 -3.75 8.86
CA GLN A 425 4.27 -2.79 9.66
C GLN A 425 4.10 -1.34 9.15
N ALA A 426 4.16 -1.14 7.83
CA ALA A 426 3.93 0.19 7.24
C ALA A 426 2.50 0.70 7.49
N CYS A 427 1.50 -0.17 7.37
CA CYS A 427 0.11 0.15 7.69
C CYS A 427 -0.10 0.42 9.18
N ASP A 428 0.56 -0.32 10.06
CA ASP A 428 0.49 -0.14 11.51
C ASP A 428 1.11 1.21 11.91
N LEU A 429 2.25 1.59 11.31
CA LEU A 429 2.86 2.91 11.49
C LEU A 429 2.00 4.03 10.91
N PHE A 430 1.41 3.82 9.73
CA PHE A 430 0.45 4.75 9.13
C PHE A 430 -0.78 4.96 10.01
N GLY A 431 -1.27 3.92 10.67
CA GLY A 431 -2.38 4.02 11.60
C GLY A 431 -2.05 4.74 12.91
N GLN A 432 -0.76 4.90 13.24
CA GLN A 432 -0.28 5.60 14.44
C GLN A 432 0.06 7.07 14.17
N ASP A 433 0.44 7.39 12.92
CA ASP A 433 0.80 8.75 12.51
C ASP A 433 -0.41 9.68 12.51
N SER A 434 -0.19 10.92 12.94
CA SER A 434 -1.06 12.03 12.56
C SER A 434 -0.94 12.33 11.08
N TRP A 435 -1.98 12.97 10.52
CA TRP A 435 -1.96 13.45 9.14
C TRP A 435 -0.68 14.23 8.81
N CYS A 436 -0.31 15.21 9.64
CA CYS A 436 0.86 16.06 9.43
C CYS A 436 2.17 15.27 9.39
N GLU A 437 2.31 14.23 10.22
CA GLU A 437 3.49 13.36 10.22
C GLU A 437 3.57 12.53 8.94
N TYR A 438 2.45 11.94 8.50
CA TYR A 438 2.40 11.22 7.23
C TYR A 438 2.69 12.14 6.05
N ALA A 439 2.10 13.33 6.00
CA ALA A 439 2.33 14.32 4.97
C ALA A 439 3.82 14.67 4.84
N GLY A 440 4.47 14.99 5.96
CA GLY A 440 5.91 15.27 6.01
C GLY A 440 6.77 14.11 5.51
N LYS A 441 6.49 12.87 5.96
CA LYS A 441 7.23 11.68 5.51
C LYS A 441 7.01 11.38 4.02
N SER A 442 5.78 11.54 3.54
CA SER A 442 5.44 11.32 2.14
C SER A 442 6.13 12.35 1.24
N LEU A 443 6.21 13.61 1.70
CA LEU A 443 6.91 14.68 1.01
C LEU A 443 8.41 14.38 0.90
N GLU A 444 9.04 13.95 1.99
CA GLU A 444 10.44 13.53 2.00
C GLU A 444 10.69 12.38 1.00
N ALA A 445 9.81 11.37 1.00
CA ALA A 445 9.93 10.20 0.13
C ALA A 445 9.85 10.56 -1.36
N VAL A 446 8.97 11.50 -1.73
CA VAL A 446 8.82 11.97 -3.12
C VAL A 446 9.94 12.93 -3.50
N LEU A 447 10.33 13.85 -2.61
CA LEU A 447 11.46 14.74 -2.88
C LEU A 447 12.74 13.96 -3.15
N ALA A 448 12.97 12.84 -2.47
CA ALA A 448 14.10 11.95 -2.75
C ALA A 448 14.06 11.35 -4.18
N GLU A 449 12.89 11.10 -4.77
CA GLU A 449 12.77 10.62 -6.16
C GLU A 449 12.95 11.73 -7.19
N VAL A 450 12.68 12.96 -6.79
CA VAL A 450 12.76 14.13 -7.66
C VAL A 450 14.17 14.72 -7.64
N GLN A 451 14.77 14.84 -6.47
CA GLN A 451 16.05 15.52 -6.26
C GLN A 451 17.23 14.55 -6.08
N GLY A 452 16.96 13.24 -6.02
CA GLY A 452 17.99 12.22 -5.88
C GLY A 452 18.86 12.04 -7.13
N PRO A 453 19.91 11.19 -7.03
CA PRO A 453 20.86 10.92 -8.13
C PRO A 453 20.22 10.24 -9.35
N ALA A 454 19.03 9.66 -9.19
CA ALA A 454 18.21 9.12 -10.27
C ALA A 454 16.84 9.80 -10.22
N PRO A 455 16.68 10.99 -10.83
CA PRO A 455 15.50 11.81 -10.66
C PRO A 455 14.35 11.33 -11.55
N ILE A 456 13.95 10.07 -11.41
CA ILE A 456 13.00 9.42 -12.34
C ILE A 456 11.67 10.20 -12.39
N ALA A 457 11.22 10.71 -11.25
CA ALA A 457 10.03 11.53 -11.14
C ALA A 457 10.14 12.87 -11.89
N ARG A 458 11.35 13.37 -12.16
CA ARG A 458 11.57 14.56 -13.01
C ARG A 458 11.67 14.26 -14.49
N VAL A 459 11.78 12.99 -14.90
CA VAL A 459 11.94 12.67 -16.32
C VAL A 459 10.69 13.07 -17.09
N ASN A 460 10.88 13.96 -18.06
CA ASN A 460 9.86 14.36 -19.01
C ASN A 460 9.73 13.27 -20.09
N PHE A 461 8.92 12.27 -19.80
CA PHE A 461 8.66 11.14 -20.71
C PHE A 461 8.07 11.56 -22.06
N LEU A 462 7.43 12.71 -22.16
CA LEU A 462 6.93 13.24 -23.43
C LEU A 462 8.09 13.72 -24.31
N LYS A 463 9.03 14.47 -23.72
CA LYS A 463 10.23 14.92 -24.42
C LYS A 463 11.12 13.74 -24.81
N LEU A 464 11.25 12.76 -23.90
CA LEU A 464 11.98 11.52 -24.18
C LEU A 464 11.31 10.69 -25.29
N PHE A 465 9.98 10.57 -25.27
CA PHE A 465 9.25 9.94 -26.36
C PHE A 465 9.48 10.66 -27.69
N GLY A 466 9.39 12.00 -27.71
CA GLY A 466 9.66 12.80 -28.92
C GLY A 466 11.09 12.66 -29.45
N TYR A 467 12.03 12.24 -28.60
CA TYR A 467 13.39 11.94 -29.01
C TYR A 467 13.56 10.52 -29.56
N CYS A 468 12.91 9.52 -28.95
CA CYS A 468 13.00 8.11 -29.38
C CYS A 468 12.08 7.76 -30.56
N GLU A 469 10.93 8.41 -30.68
CA GLU A 469 9.92 8.14 -31.71
C GLU A 469 10.47 8.31 -33.13
N PRO A 470 11.15 9.42 -33.49
CA PRO A 470 11.64 9.62 -34.85
C PRO A 470 12.67 8.55 -35.26
N LEU A 471 13.50 8.11 -34.31
CA LEU A 471 14.48 7.05 -34.51
C LEU A 471 13.80 5.74 -34.89
N LEU A 472 12.85 5.28 -34.07
CA LEU A 472 12.14 4.03 -34.32
C LEU A 472 11.26 4.11 -35.56
N ASN A 473 10.56 5.22 -35.77
CA ASN A 473 9.73 5.42 -36.96
C ASN A 473 10.58 5.34 -38.25
N SER A 474 11.76 5.96 -38.25
CA SER A 474 12.71 5.89 -39.36
C SER A 474 13.21 4.47 -39.58
N PHE A 475 13.57 3.76 -38.50
CA PHE A 475 14.02 2.37 -38.59
C PHE A 475 12.93 1.47 -39.18
N GLY A 476 11.70 1.56 -38.67
CA GLY A 476 10.59 0.76 -39.15
C GLY A 476 10.23 1.04 -40.60
N ARG A 477 10.33 2.29 -41.06
CA ARG A 477 10.14 2.64 -42.48
C ARG A 477 11.21 2.02 -43.37
N LEU A 478 12.47 2.00 -42.94
CA LEU A 478 13.56 1.36 -43.68
C LEU A 478 13.43 -0.17 -43.68
N ALA A 479 12.89 -0.74 -42.61
CA ALA A 479 12.75 -2.19 -42.43
C ALA A 479 11.54 -2.82 -43.12
N VAL A 480 10.64 -2.02 -43.74
CA VAL A 480 9.42 -2.54 -44.39
C VAL A 480 9.75 -3.64 -45.41
N PRO A 481 10.68 -3.45 -46.36
CA PRO A 481 10.99 -4.48 -47.37
C PRO A 481 11.43 -5.81 -46.77
N GLU A 482 12.11 -5.79 -45.63
CA GLU A 482 12.71 -6.95 -44.98
C GLU A 482 11.67 -7.76 -44.19
N VAL A 483 10.74 -7.09 -43.51
CA VAL A 483 9.82 -7.75 -42.58
C VAL A 483 8.43 -8.00 -43.17
N GLN A 484 8.00 -7.20 -44.15
CA GLN A 484 6.60 -7.21 -44.60
C GLN A 484 6.14 -8.56 -45.14
N ASN A 485 6.93 -9.20 -46.00
CA ASN A 485 6.54 -10.47 -46.61
C ASN A 485 6.46 -11.58 -45.57
N LYS A 486 7.47 -11.68 -44.69
CA LYS A 486 7.52 -12.63 -43.57
C LYS A 486 6.24 -12.57 -42.74
N TYR A 487 5.83 -11.38 -42.30
CA TYR A 487 4.65 -11.23 -41.45
C TYR A 487 3.32 -11.34 -42.21
N LYS A 488 3.29 -11.04 -43.52
CA LYS A 488 2.11 -11.31 -44.36
C LYS A 488 1.88 -12.81 -44.51
N GLU A 489 2.92 -13.58 -44.79
CA GLU A 489 2.86 -15.04 -44.93
C GLU A 489 2.41 -15.70 -43.63
N GLN A 490 2.80 -15.16 -42.48
CA GLN A 490 2.35 -15.61 -41.16
C GLN A 490 0.92 -15.17 -40.79
N GLY A 491 0.24 -14.40 -41.64
CA GLY A 491 -1.12 -13.89 -41.37
C GLY A 491 -1.22 -12.86 -40.25
N VAL A 492 -0.08 -12.34 -39.77
CA VAL A 492 0.01 -11.34 -38.69
C VAL A 492 0.09 -9.91 -39.19
N TRP A 493 0.33 -9.71 -40.50
CA TRP A 493 0.35 -8.37 -41.09
C TRP A 493 -1.04 -7.71 -41.07
N LYS A 494 -1.18 -6.64 -40.29
CA LYS A 494 -2.44 -5.90 -40.15
C LYS A 494 -2.33 -4.51 -40.79
N GLY A 495 -3.47 -3.92 -41.18
CA GLY A 495 -3.51 -2.61 -41.84
C GLY A 495 -2.85 -1.47 -41.05
N TRP A 496 -2.82 -1.55 -39.71
CA TRP A 496 -2.13 -0.59 -38.85
C TRP A 496 -0.60 -0.71 -38.87
N MET A 497 -0.04 -1.80 -39.41
CA MET A 497 1.40 -1.95 -39.65
C MET A 497 1.89 -1.11 -40.84
N CYS A 498 1.13 -0.10 -41.28
CA CYS A 498 1.60 0.94 -42.18
C CYS A 498 2.38 2.06 -41.46
N ASN A 499 2.32 2.10 -40.12
CA ASN A 499 3.08 3.07 -39.31
C ASN A 499 4.48 2.54 -39.01
N GLY A 500 5.52 3.34 -39.27
CA GLY A 500 6.92 2.98 -39.00
C GLY A 500 7.16 2.55 -37.55
N LEU A 501 6.49 3.16 -36.57
CA LEU A 501 6.61 2.76 -35.16
C LEU A 501 6.09 1.36 -34.87
N SER A 502 5.05 0.96 -35.60
CA SER A 502 4.48 -0.39 -35.47
C SER A 502 5.46 -1.42 -36.02
N ILE A 503 5.99 -1.15 -37.22
CA ILE A 503 6.92 -2.02 -37.92
C ILE A 503 8.24 -2.13 -37.17
N SER A 504 8.74 -1.03 -36.60
CA SER A 504 10.04 -0.98 -35.95
C SER A 504 10.14 -1.97 -34.80
N ARG A 505 9.05 -2.23 -34.06
CA ARG A 505 9.05 -3.21 -32.98
C ARG A 505 9.32 -4.63 -33.48
N PHE A 506 8.67 -5.03 -34.58
CA PHE A 506 8.89 -6.32 -35.23
C PHE A 506 10.28 -6.40 -35.86
N ALA A 507 10.72 -5.33 -36.51
CA ALA A 507 12.05 -5.24 -37.07
C ALA A 507 13.15 -5.33 -35.99
N VAL A 508 12.92 -4.76 -34.79
CA VAL A 508 13.83 -4.93 -33.66
C VAL A 508 13.85 -6.39 -33.23
N GLU A 509 12.70 -7.04 -33.12
CA GLU A 509 12.64 -8.46 -32.75
C GLU A 509 13.45 -9.34 -33.71
N ASP A 510 13.24 -9.18 -35.01
CA ASP A 510 13.98 -9.89 -36.05
C ASP A 510 15.48 -9.58 -36.01
N LEU A 511 15.85 -8.31 -35.79
CA LEU A 511 17.25 -7.93 -35.66
C LEU A 511 17.91 -8.53 -34.40
N LEU A 512 17.21 -8.56 -33.26
CA LEU A 512 17.73 -9.17 -32.05
C LEU A 512 17.88 -10.70 -32.21
N GLU A 513 17.01 -11.34 -32.99
CA GLU A 513 17.16 -12.75 -33.38
C GLU A 513 18.45 -12.97 -34.20
N ILE A 514 18.69 -12.13 -35.20
CA ILE A 514 19.90 -12.15 -36.02
C ILE A 514 21.15 -11.95 -35.15
N LEU A 515 21.15 -10.99 -34.23
CA LEU A 515 22.29 -10.70 -33.35
C LEU A 515 22.57 -11.83 -32.33
N ASP A 516 21.54 -12.56 -31.91
CA ASP A 516 21.70 -13.74 -31.07
C ASP A 516 22.25 -14.93 -31.85
N ALA A 517 21.90 -15.07 -33.13
CA ALA A 517 22.40 -16.12 -34.03
C ALA A 517 23.82 -15.84 -34.56
N LEU A 518 24.17 -14.57 -34.79
CA LEU A 518 25.46 -14.11 -35.28
C LEU A 518 26.15 -13.26 -34.21
N PRO A 519 26.87 -13.87 -33.26
CA PRO A 519 27.40 -13.15 -32.11
C PRO A 519 28.52 -12.15 -32.46
N GLY A 520 29.05 -12.16 -33.69
CA GLY A 520 30.08 -11.23 -34.16
C GLY A 520 31.47 -11.48 -33.57
N ASN A 521 31.69 -12.69 -33.03
CA ASN A 521 32.95 -13.05 -32.38
C ASN A 521 34.04 -13.38 -33.40
N THR A 522 33.65 -13.86 -34.58
CA THR A 522 34.57 -14.15 -35.69
C THR A 522 34.47 -13.09 -36.78
N LYS A 523 35.54 -12.91 -37.57
CA LYS A 523 35.54 -12.00 -38.74
C LYS A 523 34.41 -12.37 -39.71
N ARG A 524 34.19 -13.66 -39.95
CA ARG A 524 33.12 -14.15 -40.83
C ARG A 524 31.75 -13.74 -40.33
N GLU A 525 31.45 -13.95 -39.05
CA GLU A 525 30.17 -13.52 -38.47
C GLU A 525 29.97 -12.00 -38.54
N ARG A 526 31.04 -11.21 -38.39
CA ARG A 526 31.00 -9.76 -38.59
C ARG A 526 30.73 -9.40 -40.04
N ASP A 527 31.39 -10.05 -40.99
CA ASP A 527 31.17 -9.85 -42.43
C ASP A 527 29.74 -10.24 -42.84
N ASP A 528 29.18 -11.28 -42.21
CA ASP A 528 27.80 -11.74 -42.42
C ASP A 528 26.81 -10.71 -41.82
N LEU A 529 27.01 -10.29 -40.56
CA LEU A 529 26.17 -9.26 -39.93
C LEU A 529 26.25 -7.92 -40.67
N ALA A 530 27.42 -7.56 -41.18
CA ALA A 530 27.63 -6.37 -41.99
C ALA A 530 26.92 -6.45 -43.36
N ARG A 531 26.38 -7.60 -43.77
CA ARG A 531 25.52 -7.73 -44.96
C ARG A 531 24.04 -7.66 -44.62
N GLU A 532 23.66 -7.90 -43.37
CA GLU A 532 22.27 -7.92 -42.93
C GLU A 532 21.61 -6.53 -43.05
N PRO A 533 20.56 -6.38 -43.89
CA PRO A 533 19.94 -5.08 -44.13
C PRO A 533 19.37 -4.43 -42.86
N LEU A 534 18.70 -5.21 -41.99
CA LEU A 534 18.15 -4.70 -40.74
C LEU A 534 19.24 -4.12 -39.83
N PHE A 535 20.42 -4.76 -39.77
CA PHE A 535 21.54 -4.25 -38.99
C PHE A 535 22.05 -2.92 -39.56
N LYS A 536 22.24 -2.82 -40.89
CA LYS A 536 22.63 -1.57 -41.55
C LYS A 536 21.65 -0.44 -41.31
N HIS A 537 20.35 -0.72 -41.44
CA HIS A 537 19.30 0.28 -41.22
C HIS A 537 19.31 0.78 -39.78
N ALA A 538 19.47 -0.13 -38.81
CA ALA A 538 19.53 0.22 -37.39
C ALA A 538 20.76 1.09 -37.08
N VAL A 539 21.95 0.70 -37.56
CA VAL A 539 23.18 1.51 -37.40
C VAL A 539 23.01 2.88 -38.04
N ARG A 540 22.42 2.95 -39.24
CA ARG A 540 22.18 4.20 -39.97
C ARG A 540 21.31 5.16 -39.16
N VAL A 541 20.22 4.70 -38.55
CA VAL A 541 19.34 5.61 -37.78
C VAL A 541 20.00 6.12 -36.51
N PHE A 542 20.81 5.31 -35.82
CA PHE A 542 21.54 5.77 -34.63
C PHE A 542 22.68 6.73 -34.98
N LYS A 543 23.33 6.56 -36.13
CA LYS A 543 24.32 7.52 -36.63
C LYS A 543 23.71 8.85 -37.08
N ALA A 544 22.46 8.82 -37.52
CA ALA A 544 21.72 10.00 -37.95
C ALA A 544 20.94 10.69 -36.80
N LEU A 545 21.22 10.31 -35.54
CA LEU A 545 20.55 10.88 -34.38
C LEU A 545 20.89 12.37 -34.24
N GLU A 546 19.89 13.23 -34.12
CA GLU A 546 20.06 14.69 -34.19
C GLU A 546 20.89 15.27 -33.02
N LYS A 547 20.89 14.61 -31.86
CA LYS A 547 21.57 15.09 -30.64
C LYS A 547 22.26 13.95 -29.88
N PRO A 548 23.33 13.34 -30.42
CA PRO A 548 23.96 12.16 -29.83
C PRO A 548 24.63 12.44 -28.49
N ASP A 549 24.93 13.70 -28.18
CA ASP A 549 25.50 14.20 -26.92
C ASP A 549 24.43 14.54 -25.86
N ALA A 550 23.15 14.28 -26.14
CA ALA A 550 22.08 14.57 -25.19
C ALA A 550 22.29 13.84 -23.85
N THR A 551 22.07 14.57 -22.77
CA THR A 551 22.19 14.13 -21.38
C THR A 551 20.81 13.93 -20.76
N LEU A 552 20.68 13.23 -19.63
CA LEU A 552 19.38 13.10 -18.97
C LEU A 552 18.80 14.46 -18.56
N GLN A 553 19.65 15.44 -18.21
CA GLN A 553 19.24 16.80 -17.85
C GLN A 553 18.44 17.48 -18.96
N ASP A 554 18.74 17.21 -20.23
CA ASP A 554 17.97 17.72 -21.36
C ASP A 554 16.51 17.23 -21.35
N PHE A 555 16.22 16.12 -20.65
CA PHE A 555 14.91 15.48 -20.60
C PHE A 555 14.25 15.56 -19.24
N LEU A 556 14.77 16.36 -18.31
CA LEU A 556 14.07 16.61 -17.06
C LEU A 556 13.05 17.75 -17.25
N TRP A 557 11.99 17.74 -16.44
CA TRP A 557 11.16 18.92 -16.29
C TRP A 557 12.00 20.07 -15.71
N ASN A 558 11.92 21.22 -16.36
CA ASN A 558 12.33 22.49 -15.76
C ASN A 558 11.31 22.78 -14.67
N ILE A 559 11.76 22.52 -13.46
CA ILE A 559 11.03 22.74 -12.23
C ILE A 559 11.63 23.97 -11.58
#